data_AF-A0A961AS62-F1
#
_entry.id   AF-A0A961AS62-F1
#
_cell.length_a   1.000
_cell.length_b   1.000
_cell.length_c   1.000
_cell.angle_alpha   90.00
_cell.angle_beta   90.00
_cell.angle_gamma   90.00
#
_symmetry.space_group_name_H-M   'P 1'
#
loop_
_entity.id
_entity.type
_entity.pdbx_description
1 polymer ?
#
loop_
_entity_poly.entity_id
_entity_poly.type
_entity_poly.pdbx_seq_one_letter_code
_entity_poly.pdbx_strand_id
1 'polypeptide(L)'
;MNPPRRIGLPDFYLLLLRLVFALPLFYYQIRQQTVWAWKFLWEQKDWPLLNAMSEMGLPQPSVTAVGLTFILLASPFGILIGFFTRVNAALTLLALIFFFLSDLPFSDWLNGQTYVLYLGITAVLIIGGSGSFSFDGLFAMIRRRKKALRVKAAL
;
A
#
# COMPACT_ATOMS: atom_id res chain seq x y z
N MET A 1 31.17 15.38 10.44
CA MET A 1 30.34 15.69 9.26
C MET A 1 30.03 14.36 8.58
N ASN A 2 28.80 13.85 8.67
CA ASN A 2 28.49 12.54 8.05
C ASN A 2 28.47 12.69 6.53
N PRO A 3 29.15 11.80 5.78
CA PRO A 3 29.17 11.89 4.33
C PRO A 3 27.75 11.77 3.76
N PRO A 4 27.45 12.43 2.63
CA PRO A 4 26.17 12.28 1.96
C PRO A 4 25.95 10.79 1.68
N ARG A 5 24.79 10.26 2.10
CA ARG A 5 24.39 8.88 1.80
C ARG A 5 24.39 8.75 0.28
N ARG A 6 25.38 8.03 -0.26
CA ARG A 6 25.39 7.68 -1.69
C ARG A 6 24.17 6.83 -1.94
N ILE A 7 23.42 7.17 -2.99
CA ILE A 7 22.34 6.33 -3.50
C ILE A 7 22.96 4.96 -3.76
N GLY A 8 22.57 3.98 -2.95
CA GLY A 8 23.11 2.63 -3.05
C GLY A 8 22.22 1.77 -3.94
N LEU A 9 22.79 0.70 -4.47
CA LEU A 9 22.05 -0.43 -5.07
C LEU A 9 20.79 -0.83 -4.26
N PRO A 10 20.80 -0.88 -2.91
CA PRO A 10 19.61 -1.20 -2.12
C PRO A 10 18.41 -0.26 -2.34
N ASP A 11 18.66 1.03 -2.55
CA ASP A 11 17.59 2.02 -2.77
C ASP A 11 16.91 1.82 -4.13
N PHE A 12 17.67 1.39 -5.14
CA PHE A 12 17.14 1.08 -6.46
C PHE A 12 16.28 -0.19 -6.43
N TYR A 13 16.72 -1.25 -5.75
CA TYR A 13 15.92 -2.46 -5.58
C TYR A 13 14.59 -2.18 -4.87
N LEU A 14 14.59 -1.36 -3.82
CA LEU A 14 13.35 -0.96 -3.13
C LEU A 14 12.40 -0.16 -4.03
N LEU A 15 12.93 0.65 -4.95
CA LEU A 15 12.10 1.38 -5.92
C LEU A 15 11.48 0.42 -6.94
N LEU A 16 12.27 -0.50 -7.48
CA LEU A 16 11.78 -1.51 -8.43
C LEU A 16 10.73 -2.41 -7.77
N LEU A 17 10.97 -2.85 -6.52
CA LEU A 17 10.04 -3.65 -5.74
C LEU A 17 8.69 -2.92 -5.54
N ARG A 18 8.71 -1.61 -5.27
CA ARG A 18 7.49 -0.79 -5.16
C ARG A 18 6.72 -0.72 -6.47
N LEU A 19 7.41 -0.55 -7.60
CA LEU A 19 6.77 -0.51 -8.92
C LEU A 19 6.13 -1.85 -9.29
N VAL A 20 6.89 -2.94 -9.14
CA VAL A 20 6.44 -4.31 -9.44
C VAL A 20 5.34 -4.76 -8.48
N PHE A 21 5.25 -4.19 -7.29
CA PHE A 21 4.16 -4.43 -6.36
C PHE A 21 2.91 -3.60 -6.68
N ALA A 22 3.06 -2.27 -6.66
CA ALA A 22 1.92 -1.36 -6.65
C ALA A 22 1.21 -1.30 -8.01
N LEU A 23 1.94 -1.36 -9.12
CA LEU A 23 1.32 -1.28 -10.45
C LEU A 23 0.45 -2.51 -10.76
N PRO A 24 0.92 -3.77 -10.61
CA PRO A 24 0.08 -4.92 -10.88
C PRO A 24 -1.06 -5.06 -9.87
N LEU A 25 -0.81 -4.78 -8.59
CA LEU A 25 -1.87 -4.81 -7.57
C LEU A 25 -2.99 -3.83 -7.93
N PHE A 26 -2.64 -2.60 -8.34
CA PHE A 26 -3.62 -1.62 -8.76
C PHE A 26 -4.37 -2.05 -10.01
N TYR A 27 -3.64 -2.44 -11.05
CA TYR A 27 -4.20 -2.72 -12.37
C TYR A 27 -5.10 -3.96 -12.38
N TYR A 28 -4.65 -5.07 -11.79
CA TYR A 28 -5.36 -6.35 -11.86
C TYR A 28 -6.35 -6.56 -10.71
N GLN A 29 -6.09 -5.99 -9.53
CA GLN A 29 -6.84 -6.33 -8.33
C GLN A 29 -7.80 -5.21 -7.93
N ILE A 30 -7.29 -3.98 -7.81
CA ILE A 30 -8.05 -2.87 -7.21
C ILE A 30 -8.97 -2.19 -8.20
N ARG A 31 -8.57 -2.09 -9.48
CA ARG A 31 -9.35 -1.39 -10.52
C ARG A 31 -10.78 -1.90 -10.60
N GLN A 32 -10.98 -3.22 -10.63
CA GLN A 32 -12.30 -3.84 -10.74
C GLN A 32 -13.17 -3.51 -9.53
N GLN A 33 -12.62 -3.64 -8.32
CA GLN A 33 -13.32 -3.33 -7.08
C GLN A 33 -13.68 -1.85 -6.97
N THR A 34 -12.84 -0.96 -7.47
CA THR A 34 -13.12 0.48 -7.50
C THR A 34 -14.28 0.81 -8.43
N VAL A 35 -14.36 0.14 -9.59
CA VAL A 35 -15.48 0.30 -10.52
C VAL A 35 -16.78 -0.22 -9.91
N TRP A 36 -16.75 -1.36 -9.21
CA TRP A 36 -17.93 -1.88 -8.52
C TRP A 36 -18.36 -0.98 -7.36
N ALA A 37 -17.43 -0.49 -6.54
CA ALA A 37 -17.73 0.46 -5.49
C ALA A 37 -18.36 1.75 -6.04
N TRP A 38 -17.85 2.26 -7.17
CA TRP A 38 -18.42 3.43 -7.84
C TRP A 38 -19.85 3.18 -8.34
N LYS A 39 -20.09 2.03 -9.00
CA LYS A 39 -21.43 1.64 -9.47
C LYS A 39 -22.39 1.41 -8.31
N PHE A 40 -21.93 0.86 -7.20
CA PHE A 40 -22.75 0.70 -6.00
C PHE A 40 -23.16 2.06 -5.43
N LEU A 41 -22.22 3.00 -5.30
CA LEU A 41 -22.48 4.32 -4.74
C LEU A 41 -23.42 5.19 -5.60
N TRP A 42 -23.27 5.15 -6.92
CA TRP A 42 -24.01 6.05 -7.81
C TRP A 42 -25.19 5.39 -8.53
N GLU A 43 -25.09 4.11 -8.87
CA GLU A 43 -26.10 3.38 -9.64
C GLU A 43 -26.89 2.39 -8.77
N GLN A 44 -26.57 2.27 -7.48
CA GLN A 44 -27.17 1.28 -6.55
C GLN A 44 -27.11 -0.17 -7.08
N LYS A 45 -26.08 -0.48 -7.88
CA LYS A 45 -25.87 -1.82 -8.42
C LYS A 45 -25.20 -2.75 -7.42
N ASP A 46 -25.46 -4.04 -7.57
CA ASP A 46 -24.85 -5.08 -6.74
C ASP A 46 -23.32 -5.01 -6.76
N TRP A 47 -22.75 -5.15 -5.57
CA TRP A 47 -21.33 -5.24 -5.35
C TRP A 47 -21.00 -6.63 -4.80
N PRO A 48 -20.36 -7.51 -5.59
CA PRO A 48 -20.09 -8.89 -5.19
C PRO A 48 -19.36 -9.02 -3.85
N LEU A 49 -18.44 -8.09 -3.56
CA LEU A 49 -17.71 -8.09 -2.30
C LEU A 49 -18.60 -7.80 -1.09
N LEU A 50 -19.53 -6.86 -1.24
CA LEU A 50 -20.50 -6.52 -0.19
C LEU A 50 -21.37 -7.72 0.13
N ASN A 51 -21.88 -8.40 -0.90
CA ASN A 51 -22.75 -9.56 -0.76
C ASN A 51 -22.01 -10.69 -0.04
N ALA A 52 -20.78 -11.00 -0.46
CA ALA A 52 -19.94 -12.00 0.20
C ALA A 52 -19.67 -11.64 1.67
N MET A 53 -19.38 -10.37 1.98
CA MET A 53 -19.20 -9.93 3.37
C MET A 53 -20.48 -10.04 4.21
N SER A 54 -21.64 -9.78 3.61
CA SER A 54 -22.94 -9.94 4.27
C SER A 54 -23.24 -11.41 4.57
N GLU A 55 -22.91 -12.31 3.64
CA GLU A 55 -23.07 -13.76 3.81
C GLU A 55 -22.15 -14.31 4.91
N MET A 56 -20.95 -13.73 5.09
CA MET A 56 -20.07 -14.06 6.21
C MET A 56 -20.57 -13.58 7.58
N GLY A 57 -21.67 -12.84 7.64
CA GLY A 57 -22.23 -12.33 8.89
C GLY A 57 -21.40 -11.20 9.52
N LEU A 58 -20.62 -10.47 8.72
CA LEU A 58 -19.84 -9.34 9.24
C LEU A 58 -20.75 -8.22 9.76
N PRO A 59 -20.40 -7.60 10.90
CA PRO A 59 -21.10 -6.42 11.36
C PRO A 59 -20.83 -5.26 10.38
N GLN A 60 -21.89 -4.66 9.84
CA GLN A 60 -21.83 -3.54 8.88
C GLN A 60 -20.96 -3.87 7.64
N PRO A 61 -21.39 -4.80 6.77
CA PRO A 61 -20.62 -5.23 5.61
C PRO A 61 -20.33 -4.07 4.63
N SER A 62 -21.22 -3.09 4.55
CA SER A 62 -21.04 -1.88 3.72
C SER A 62 -19.86 -1.02 4.16
N VAL A 63 -19.77 -0.72 5.45
CA VAL A 63 -18.68 0.10 6.00
C VAL A 63 -17.35 -0.62 5.84
N THR A 64 -17.33 -1.92 6.10
CA THR A 64 -16.14 -2.77 5.98
C THR A 64 -15.66 -2.88 4.53
N ALA A 65 -16.57 -3.13 3.58
CA ALA A 65 -16.25 -3.21 2.16
C ALA A 65 -15.66 -1.89 1.64
N VAL A 66 -16.32 -0.76 1.92
CA VAL A 66 -15.83 0.57 1.53
C VAL A 66 -14.47 0.88 2.16
N GLY A 67 -14.31 0.60 3.46
CA GLY A 67 -13.05 0.83 4.17
C GLY A 67 -11.89 0.03 3.60
N LEU A 68 -12.09 -1.27 3.33
CA LEU A 68 -11.07 -2.13 2.76
C LEU A 68 -10.72 -1.73 1.32
N THR A 69 -11.72 -1.40 0.50
CA THR A 69 -11.48 -0.91 -0.86
C THR A 69 -10.72 0.41 -0.84
N PHE A 70 -11.04 1.33 0.09
CA PHE A 70 -10.31 2.58 0.24
C PHE A 70 -8.85 2.36 0.67
N ILE A 71 -8.62 1.47 1.65
CA ILE A 71 -7.27 1.10 2.08
C ILE A 71 -6.46 0.52 0.92
N LEU A 72 -7.05 -0.44 0.20
CA LEU A 72 -6.40 -1.06 -0.94
C LEU A 72 -6.24 -0.11 -2.12
N LEU A 73 -7.06 0.93 -2.25
CA LEU A 73 -6.86 1.98 -3.24
C LEU A 73 -5.72 2.92 -2.85
N ALA A 74 -5.77 3.50 -1.65
CA ALA A 74 -4.86 4.55 -1.22
C ALA A 74 -3.46 4.04 -0.85
N SER A 75 -3.36 2.88 -0.22
CA SER A 75 -2.09 2.38 0.33
C SER A 75 -1.06 2.06 -0.76
N PRO A 76 -1.41 1.38 -1.87
CA PRO A 76 -0.48 1.15 -2.98
C PRO A 76 0.01 2.43 -3.64
N PHE A 77 -0.82 3.47 -3.74
CA PHE A 77 -0.35 4.79 -4.19
C PHE A 77 0.67 5.38 -3.22
N GLY A 78 0.41 5.32 -1.91
CA GLY A 78 1.36 5.74 -0.89
C GLY A 78 2.69 4.98 -0.95
N ILE A 79 2.63 3.67 -1.19
CA ILE A 79 3.82 2.81 -1.40
C ILE A 79 4.56 3.25 -2.66
N LEU A 80 3.86 3.46 -3.77
CA LEU A 80 4.43 3.83 -5.06
C LEU A 80 5.20 5.14 -4.99
N ILE A 81 4.63 6.18 -4.38
CA ILE A 81 5.30 7.49 -4.21
C ILE A 81 6.35 7.48 -3.09
N GLY A 82 6.34 6.45 -2.23
CA GLY A 82 7.23 6.39 -1.07
C GLY A 82 6.82 7.33 0.06
N PHE A 83 5.52 7.49 0.30
CA PHE A 83 4.97 8.26 1.41
C PHE A 83 4.45 7.30 2.47
N PHE A 84 4.93 7.42 3.71
CA PHE A 84 4.66 6.50 4.81
C PHE A 84 4.69 5.02 4.39
N THR A 85 5.72 4.61 3.63
CA THR A 85 5.75 3.28 2.96
C THR A 85 5.50 2.13 3.93
N ARG A 86 6.02 2.21 5.17
CA ARG A 86 5.82 1.17 6.19
C ARG A 86 4.37 1.07 6.65
N VAL A 87 3.72 2.21 6.88
CA VAL A 87 2.32 2.26 7.34
C VAL A 87 1.42 1.75 6.22
N ASN A 88 1.62 2.26 5.00
CA ASN A 88 0.84 1.81 3.84
C ASN A 88 1.08 0.33 3.53
N ALA A 89 2.31 -0.18 3.62
CA ALA A 89 2.59 -1.60 3.45
C ALA A 89 1.95 -2.47 4.55
N ALA A 90 1.93 -2.00 5.80
CA ALA A 90 1.24 -2.69 6.90
C ALA A 90 -0.28 -2.72 6.70
N LEU A 91 -0.88 -1.60 6.28
CA LEU A 91 -2.31 -1.55 5.97
C LEU A 91 -2.68 -2.48 4.81
N THR A 92 -1.89 -2.48 3.73
CA THR A 92 -2.09 -3.41 2.61
C THR A 92 -1.91 -4.85 3.04
N LEU A 93 -0.90 -5.17 3.87
CA LEU A 93 -0.68 -6.52 4.39
C LEU A 93 -1.89 -7.00 5.21
N LEU A 94 -2.39 -6.17 6.13
CA LEU A 94 -3.57 -6.51 6.94
C LEU A 94 -4.81 -6.75 6.08
N ALA A 95 -5.04 -5.90 5.08
CA ALA A 95 -6.14 -6.08 4.13
C ALA A 95 -5.99 -7.40 3.36
N LEU A 96 -4.81 -7.69 2.80
CA LEU A 96 -4.56 -8.93 2.07
C LEU A 96 -4.72 -10.17 2.94
N ILE A 97 -4.25 -10.14 4.19
CA ILE A 97 -4.45 -11.23 5.16
C ILE A 97 -5.94 -11.42 5.44
N PHE A 98 -6.70 -10.34 5.62
CA PHE A 98 -8.14 -10.43 5.83
C PHE A 98 -8.84 -11.11 4.65
N PHE A 99 -8.55 -10.70 3.41
CA PHE A 99 -9.13 -11.35 2.24
C PHE A 99 -8.71 -12.82 2.11
N PHE A 100 -7.45 -13.14 2.42
CA PHE A 100 -6.92 -14.50 2.37
C PHE A 100 -7.57 -15.43 3.41
N LEU A 101 -7.76 -14.96 4.64
CA LEU A 101 -8.38 -15.75 5.71
C LEU A 101 -9.90 -15.88 5.56
N SER A 102 -10.53 -14.92 4.87
CA SER A 102 -11.98 -14.87 4.70
C SER A 102 -12.47 -15.57 3.43
N ASP A 103 -11.56 -16.08 2.59
CA ASP A 103 -11.86 -16.67 1.28
C ASP A 103 -12.77 -15.78 0.40
N LEU A 104 -12.60 -14.47 0.53
CA LEU A 104 -13.45 -13.50 -0.15
C LEU A 104 -13.01 -13.31 -1.60
N PRO A 105 -13.96 -13.31 -2.57
CA PRO A 105 -13.66 -13.11 -3.97
C PRO A 105 -13.28 -11.64 -4.22
N PHE A 106 -11.97 -11.33 -4.11
CA PHE A 106 -11.46 -9.98 -4.36
C PHE A 106 -11.22 -9.71 -5.85
N SER A 107 -10.73 -10.69 -6.60
CA SER A 107 -10.52 -10.57 -8.05
C SER A 107 -10.34 -11.95 -8.66
N ASP A 108 -10.82 -12.11 -9.89
CA ASP A 108 -10.70 -13.35 -10.67
C ASP A 108 -9.23 -13.69 -10.98
N TRP A 109 -8.35 -12.69 -10.93
CA TRP A 109 -6.92 -12.83 -11.23
C TRP A 109 -6.06 -13.14 -10.01
N LEU A 110 -6.65 -13.20 -8.82
CA LEU A 110 -5.91 -13.38 -7.58
C LEU A 110 -5.87 -14.85 -7.17
N ASN A 111 -4.88 -15.57 -7.70
CA ASN A 111 -4.62 -16.94 -7.26
C ASN A 111 -3.82 -16.97 -5.94
N GLY A 112 -3.80 -18.13 -5.27
CA GLY A 112 -3.09 -18.30 -4.00
C GLY A 112 -1.58 -17.99 -4.06
N GLN A 113 -0.93 -18.23 -5.21
CA GLN A 113 0.48 -17.93 -5.40
C GLN A 113 0.74 -16.42 -5.45
N THR A 114 -0.12 -15.67 -6.15
CA THR A 114 -0.09 -14.22 -6.23
C THR A 114 -0.36 -13.58 -4.87
N TYR A 115 -1.26 -14.15 -4.06
CA TYR A 115 -1.45 -13.74 -2.67
C TYR A 115 -0.17 -13.82 -1.86
N VAL A 116 0.48 -14.98 -1.83
CA VAL A 116 1.71 -15.19 -1.07
C VAL A 116 2.82 -14.25 -1.56
N LEU A 117 2.90 -13.99 -2.87
CA LEU A 117 3.85 -13.03 -3.43
C LEU A 117 3.60 -11.61 -2.89
N TYR A 118 2.34 -11.13 -2.91
CA TYR A 118 2.02 -9.80 -2.39
C TYR A 118 2.21 -9.69 -0.88
N LEU A 119 1.91 -10.73 -0.11
CA LEU A 119 2.20 -10.80 1.32
C LEU A 119 3.71 -10.73 1.59
N GLY A 120 4.51 -11.48 0.83
CA GLY A 120 5.97 -11.46 0.94
C GLY A 120 6.56 -10.09 0.61
N ILE A 121 6.11 -9.46 -0.49
CA ILE A 121 6.59 -8.14 -0.87
C ILE A 121 6.20 -7.06 0.15
N THR A 122 4.96 -7.08 0.66
CA THR A 122 4.54 -6.13 1.70
C THR A 122 5.34 -6.32 2.99
N ALA A 123 5.62 -7.55 3.41
CA ALA A 123 6.49 -7.83 4.55
C ALA A 123 7.91 -7.25 4.34
N VAL A 124 8.49 -7.46 3.15
CA VAL A 124 9.79 -6.87 2.79
C VAL A 124 9.75 -5.33 2.82
N LEU A 125 8.67 -4.70 2.36
CA LEU A 125 8.51 -3.24 2.40
C LEU A 125 8.33 -2.69 3.82
N ILE A 126 7.69 -3.43 4.72
CA ILE A 126 7.57 -3.05 6.14
C ILE A 126 8.95 -3.04 6.79
N ILE A 127 9.76 -4.08 6.56
CA ILE A 127 11.11 -4.22 7.14
C ILE A 127 12.08 -3.23 6.48
N GLY A 128 12.14 -3.22 5.14
CA GLY A 128 13.05 -2.39 4.35
C GLY A 128 12.74 -0.89 4.41
N GLY A 129 11.47 -0.53 4.57
CA GLY A 129 11.02 0.85 4.59
C GLY A 129 11.03 1.54 3.22
N SER A 130 11.04 2.87 3.24
CA SER A 130 10.79 3.69 2.05
C SER A 130 12.03 3.90 1.15
N GLY A 131 13.24 3.63 1.62
CA GLY A 131 14.49 3.90 0.90
C GLY A 131 14.77 5.40 0.65
N SER A 132 15.91 5.73 0.04
CA SER A 132 16.30 7.13 -0.23
C SER A 132 15.47 7.80 -1.34
N PHE A 133 14.95 7.03 -2.29
CA PHE A 133 14.03 7.48 -3.35
C PHE A 133 12.58 7.44 -2.87
N SER A 134 12.27 8.23 -1.85
CA SER A 134 10.92 8.32 -1.30
C SER A 134 10.66 9.73 -0.80
N PHE A 135 9.39 10.17 -0.80
CA PHE A 135 9.02 11.43 -0.16
C PHE A 135 9.45 11.44 1.31
N ASP A 136 9.33 10.30 2.00
CA ASP A 136 9.82 10.13 3.37
C ASP A 136 11.34 10.40 3.49
N GLY A 137 12.12 9.86 2.55
CA GLY A 137 13.56 10.07 2.44
C GLY A 137 13.93 11.53 2.15
N LEU A 138 13.19 12.18 1.24
CA LEU A 138 13.37 13.59 0.90
C LEU A 138 13.10 14.49 2.10
N PHE A 139 11.98 14.28 2.81
CA PHE A 139 11.64 15.04 4.02
C PHE A 139 12.66 14.81 5.15
N ALA A 140 13.17 13.59 5.30
CA ALA A 140 14.23 13.30 6.27
C ALA A 140 15.53 14.04 5.92
N MET A 141 15.88 14.09 4.62
CA MET A 141 17.06 14.83 4.14
C MET A 141 16.93 16.33 4.38
N ILE A 142 15.77 16.92 4.05
CA ILE A 142 15.49 18.35 4.28
C ILE A 142 15.57 18.68 5.77
N ARG A 143 14.98 17.84 6.64
CA ARG A 143 15.05 18.02 8.11
C ARG A 143 16.48 17.98 8.64
N ARG A 144 17.30 17.05 8.17
CA ARG A 144 18.73 16.95 8.54
C ARG A 144 19.52 18.18 8.09
N ARG A 145 19.29 18.67 6.87
CA ARG A 145 19.95 19.87 6.33
C ARG A 145 19.60 21.12 7.14
N LYS A 146 18.32 21.31 7.48
CA LYS A 146 17.87 22.42 8.34
C LYS A 146 18.51 22.36 9.74
N LYS A 147 18.59 21.17 10.35
CA LYS A 147 19.24 21.00 11.67
C LYS A 147 20.74 21.32 11.62
N ALA A 148 21.44 20.88 10.57
CA ALA A 148 22.87 21.17 10.40
C ALA A 148 23.16 22.66 10.21
N LEU A 149 22.31 23.38 9.47
CA LEU A 149 22.43 24.83 9.30
C LEU A 149 22.24 25.59 10.62
N ARG A 150 21.27 25.19 11.44
CA ARG A 150 21.05 25.79 12.77
C ARG A 150 22.25 25.58 13.71
N VAL A 151 22.85 24.40 13.71
CA VAL A 151 24.05 24.11 14.53
C VAL A 151 25.24 24.95 14.05
N LYS A 152 25.42 25.11 12.74
CA LYS A 152 26.47 26.00 12.19
C LYS A 152 26.26 27.48 12.51
N ALA A 153 25.02 27.94 12.63
CA ALA A 153 24.71 29.33 12.96
C ALA A 153 24.84 29.64 14.47
N ALA A 154 25.00 28.62 15.31
CA ALA A 154 25.14 28.73 16.76
C ALA A 154 26.60 28.60 17.25
N LEU A 155 27.54 28.39 16.32
CA LEU A 155 29.00 28.36 16.52
C LEU A 155 29.60 29.63 15.92
#